data_AF-A0A955WAP7-F1
#
_entry.id   AF-A0A955WAP7-F1
#
_cell.length_a   1.000
_cell.length_b   1.000
_cell.length_c   1.000
_cell.angle_alpha   90.00
_cell.angle_beta   90.00
_cell.angle_gamma   90.00
#
_symmetry.space_group_name_H-M   'P 1'
#
loop_
_entity.id
_entity.type
_entity.pdbx_description
1 polymer ?
#
loop_
_entity_poly.entity_id
_entity_poly.type
_entity_poly.pdbx_seq_one_letter_code
_entity_poly.pdbx_strand_id
1 'polypeptide(L)'
;MLLLPPVVIAAAIYGYIGAIAALSVLLGWRWWFDGRFSLRKFYGLMGWVPVCFALLAVFSGGRYLALFFAAACAGIAGELLVSHAYHRFLGGPVWTYSYGARSSGYTSTLNVLPWAFGGLLFQQLGLVAGLAWPTTAPVGQVIAVSGAALGAGCLALWPLRRFTAAAAGRFSIAAFALFCAPIGVVALALTALCGPRYGLLMLAFSPLGFITEYAYGRIMSLFFEEPLWRYQHLRIDHGHTSFVTLPLWALGGLYFYLVAGLIGL
;
A
#
# COMPACT_ATOMS: atom_id res chain seq x y z
N MET A 1 -5.06 -21.92 20.80
CA MET A 1 -5.48 -21.51 19.44
C MET A 1 -4.27 -21.69 18.54
N LEU A 2 -4.26 -22.70 17.67
CA LEU A 2 -3.12 -22.97 16.78
C LEU A 2 -3.20 -21.99 15.62
N LEU A 3 -2.33 -20.98 15.61
CA LEU A 3 -2.10 -20.19 14.39
C LEU A 3 -1.52 -21.15 13.35
N LEU A 4 -2.11 -21.20 12.16
CA LEU A 4 -1.50 -21.91 11.04
C LEU A 4 -0.07 -21.37 10.86
N PRO A 5 0.93 -22.24 10.62
CA PRO A 5 2.27 -21.78 10.33
C PRO A 5 2.21 -20.74 9.19
N PRO A 6 2.94 -19.62 9.27
CA PRO A 6 2.93 -18.59 8.22
C PRO A 6 3.17 -19.14 6.82
N VAL A 7 3.96 -20.21 6.71
CA VAL A 7 4.22 -20.92 5.45
C VAL A 7 2.96 -21.56 4.84
N VAL A 8 2.02 -22.02 5.66
CA VAL A 8 0.75 -22.62 5.21
C VAL A 8 -0.21 -21.53 4.73
N ILE A 9 -0.27 -20.40 5.43
CA ILE A 9 -1.06 -19.23 5.01
C ILE A 9 -0.52 -18.69 3.68
N ALA A 10 0.80 -18.51 3.58
CA ALA A 10 1.45 -18.09 2.34
C ALA A 10 1.19 -19.09 1.20
N ALA A 11 1.38 -20.40 1.42
CA ALA A 11 1.14 -21.41 0.40
C ALA A 11 -0.33 -21.44 -0.07
N ALA A 12 -1.30 -21.23 0.83
CA ALA A 12 -2.71 -21.16 0.47
C ALA A 12 -3.04 -19.91 -0.36
N ILE A 13 -2.51 -18.74 0.03
CA ILE A 13 -2.70 -17.48 -0.70
C ILE A 13 -2.05 -17.56 -2.08
N TYR A 14 -0.77 -17.92 -2.15
CA TYR A 14 -0.02 -17.97 -3.41
C TYR A 14 -0.49 -19.12 -4.32
N GLY A 15 -0.87 -20.26 -3.74
CA GLY A 15 -1.46 -21.38 -4.48
C GLY A 15 -2.80 -21.00 -5.10
N TYR A 16 -3.65 -20.26 -4.38
CA TYR A 16 -4.93 -19.78 -4.91
C TYR A 16 -4.77 -18.70 -5.98
N ILE A 17 -3.86 -17.73 -5.79
CA ILE A 17 -3.51 -16.73 -6.81
C ILE A 17 -2.99 -17.42 -8.07
N GLY A 18 -2.08 -18.38 -7.93
CA GLY A 18 -1.55 -19.17 -9.04
C GLY A 18 -2.62 -19.99 -9.75
N ALA A 19 -3.54 -20.60 -9.00
CA ALA A 19 -4.66 -21.35 -9.56
C ALA A 19 -5.63 -20.45 -10.33
N ILE A 20 -5.96 -19.24 -9.83
CA ILE A 20 -6.82 -18.29 -10.56
C ILE A 20 -6.14 -17.78 -11.82
N ALA A 21 -4.85 -17.47 -11.76
CA ALA A 21 -4.09 -17.08 -12.93
C ALA A 21 -4.12 -18.19 -13.99
N ALA A 22 -3.88 -19.44 -13.59
CA ALA A 22 -3.96 -20.60 -14.47
C ALA A 22 -5.37 -20.85 -15.01
N LEU A 23 -6.41 -20.79 -14.17
CA LEU A 23 -7.81 -20.97 -14.57
C LEU A 23 -8.26 -19.88 -15.55
N SER A 24 -7.83 -18.64 -15.33
CA SER A 24 -8.13 -17.51 -16.22
C SER A 24 -7.52 -17.72 -17.60
N VAL A 25 -6.31 -18.28 -17.66
CA VAL A 25 -5.65 -18.66 -18.92
C VAL A 25 -6.39 -19.81 -19.60
N LEU A 26 -6.80 -20.83 -18.85
CA LEU A 26 -7.46 -22.04 -19.36
C LEU A 26 -8.90 -21.82 -19.84
N LEU A 27 -9.68 -20.96 -19.18
CA LEU A 27 -11.13 -20.77 -19.44
C LEU A 27 -11.44 -19.79 -20.58
N GLY A 28 -10.47 -19.45 -21.44
CA GLY A 28 -10.70 -18.57 -22.58
C GLY A 28 -10.71 -17.09 -22.21
N TRP A 29 -9.58 -16.63 -21.67
CA TRP A 29 -9.21 -15.25 -21.31
C TRP A 29 -9.78 -14.14 -22.23
N ARG A 30 -9.88 -14.40 -23.55
CA ARG A 30 -10.32 -13.39 -24.53
C ARG A 30 -11.77 -12.91 -24.32
N TRP A 31 -12.69 -13.75 -23.87
CA TRP A 31 -14.11 -13.36 -23.74
C TRP A 31 -14.41 -12.50 -22.50
N TRP A 32 -13.63 -12.67 -21.42
CA TRP A 32 -13.80 -11.88 -20.20
C TRP A 32 -13.13 -10.52 -20.26
N PHE A 33 -12.14 -10.33 -21.12
CA PHE A 33 -11.26 -9.16 -21.10
C PHE A 33 -11.24 -8.40 -22.43
N ASP A 34 -12.37 -8.42 -23.14
CA ASP A 34 -12.59 -7.56 -24.31
C ASP A 34 -12.60 -6.09 -23.87
N GLY A 35 -11.44 -5.44 -24.06
CA GLY A 35 -10.99 -4.05 -24.01
C GLY A 35 -11.60 -2.95 -23.16
N ARG A 36 -12.75 -3.14 -22.53
CA ARG A 36 -13.39 -2.11 -21.70
C ARG A 36 -13.48 -2.55 -20.26
N PHE A 37 -13.12 -1.63 -19.38
CA PHE A 37 -13.33 -1.76 -17.95
C PHE A 37 -14.81 -1.98 -17.64
N SER A 38 -15.09 -2.89 -16.71
CA SER A 38 -16.39 -2.97 -16.04
C SER A 38 -16.19 -3.44 -14.60
N LEU A 39 -17.07 -3.01 -13.71
CA LEU A 39 -17.06 -3.43 -12.31
C LEU A 39 -17.16 -4.95 -12.17
N ARG A 40 -17.96 -5.62 -13.02
CA ARG A 40 -18.09 -7.08 -13.01
C ARG A 40 -16.75 -7.78 -13.28
N LYS A 41 -16.01 -7.33 -14.31
CA LYS A 41 -14.70 -7.90 -14.63
C LYS A 41 -13.68 -7.62 -13.53
N PHE A 42 -13.67 -6.40 -12.99
CA PHE A 42 -12.82 -6.02 -11.86
C PHE A 42 -13.06 -6.91 -10.64
N TYR A 43 -14.30 -7.05 -10.19
CA TYR A 43 -14.64 -7.89 -9.05
C TYR A 43 -14.53 -9.38 -9.36
N GLY A 44 -14.64 -9.81 -10.62
CA GLY A 44 -14.28 -11.17 -11.01
C GLY A 44 -12.79 -11.44 -10.82
N LEU A 45 -11.95 -10.48 -11.21
CA LEU A 45 -10.49 -10.57 -11.11
C LEU A 45 -9.97 -10.39 -9.67
N MET A 46 -10.60 -9.54 -8.86
CA MET A 46 -10.17 -9.23 -7.49
C MET A 46 -11.02 -9.91 -6.40
N GLY A 47 -12.11 -10.59 -6.78
CA GLY A 47 -13.06 -11.23 -5.87
C GLY A 47 -12.47 -12.37 -5.05
N TRP A 48 -11.28 -12.83 -5.42
CA TRP A 48 -10.50 -13.79 -4.67
C TRP A 48 -9.98 -13.21 -3.34
N VAL A 49 -9.74 -11.90 -3.25
CA VAL A 49 -9.26 -11.24 -2.02
C VAL A 49 -10.23 -11.45 -0.86
N PRO A 50 -11.52 -11.07 -0.94
CA PRO A 50 -12.46 -11.29 0.16
C PRO A 50 -12.65 -12.78 0.47
N VAL A 51 -12.54 -13.68 -0.52
CA VAL A 51 -12.59 -15.14 -0.29
C VAL A 51 -11.40 -15.59 0.56
N CYS A 52 -10.17 -15.16 0.26
CA CYS A 52 -9.00 -15.46 1.08
C CYS A 52 -9.18 -15.00 2.53
N PHE A 53 -9.67 -13.77 2.72
CA PHE A 53 -9.90 -13.24 4.06
C PHE A 53 -11.01 -13.98 4.82
N ALA A 54 -12.08 -14.39 4.14
CA ALA A 54 -13.14 -15.21 4.73
C ALA A 54 -12.60 -16.58 5.16
N LEU A 55 -11.78 -17.24 4.34
CA LEU A 55 -11.15 -18.51 4.69
C LEU A 55 -10.20 -18.36 5.88
N LEU A 56 -9.37 -17.31 5.91
CA LEU A 56 -8.49 -17.03 7.04
C LEU A 56 -9.27 -16.67 8.32
N ALA A 57 -10.44 -16.04 8.20
CA ALA A 57 -11.30 -15.72 9.33
C ALA A 57 -11.80 -16.97 10.07
N VAL A 58 -12.08 -18.06 9.34
CA VAL A 58 -12.48 -19.37 9.92
C VAL A 58 -11.42 -19.90 10.89
N PHE A 59 -10.13 -19.73 10.56
CA PHE A 59 -9.03 -20.24 11.38
C PHE A 59 -8.55 -19.26 12.47
N SER A 60 -8.90 -17.98 12.37
CA SER A 60 -8.36 -16.91 13.22
C SER A 60 -9.37 -16.22 14.14
N GLY A 61 -10.60 -16.74 14.21
CA GLY A 61 -11.66 -16.13 15.02
C GLY A 61 -12.04 -14.72 14.54
N GLY A 62 -12.05 -14.50 13.22
CA GLY A 62 -12.46 -13.23 12.62
C GLY A 62 -11.40 -12.12 12.56
N ARG A 63 -10.22 -12.30 13.16
CA ARG A 63 -9.16 -11.27 13.16
C ARG A 63 -8.70 -10.87 11.76
N TYR A 64 -8.56 -11.83 10.85
CA TYR A 64 -8.22 -11.51 9.46
C TYR A 64 -9.34 -10.72 8.76
N LEU A 65 -10.62 -10.97 9.08
CA LEU A 65 -11.70 -10.14 8.55
C LEU A 65 -11.63 -8.71 9.10
N ALA A 66 -11.29 -8.53 10.37
CA ALA A 66 -11.01 -7.20 10.92
C ALA A 66 -9.81 -6.53 10.21
N LEU A 67 -8.74 -7.28 9.92
CA LEU A 67 -7.60 -6.77 9.14
C LEU A 67 -8.02 -6.33 7.73
N PHE A 68 -8.88 -7.09 7.04
CA PHE A 68 -9.40 -6.71 5.73
C PHE A 68 -10.01 -5.30 5.76
N PHE A 69 -10.96 -5.08 6.67
CA PHE A 69 -11.66 -3.80 6.75
C PHE A 69 -10.76 -2.68 7.25
N ALA A 70 -9.98 -2.96 8.29
CA ALA A 70 -9.06 -1.99 8.86
C ALA A 70 -8.03 -1.55 7.84
N ALA A 71 -7.37 -2.48 7.14
CA ALA A 71 -6.41 -2.19 6.08
C ALA A 71 -7.04 -1.47 4.89
N ALA A 72 -8.25 -1.86 4.45
CA ALA A 72 -8.93 -1.15 3.37
C ALA A 72 -9.22 0.33 3.74
N CYS A 73 -9.79 0.57 4.92
CA CYS A 73 -10.10 1.93 5.39
C CYS A 73 -8.83 2.74 5.60
N ALA A 74 -7.84 2.12 6.24
CA ALA A 74 -6.51 2.64 6.46
C ALA A 74 -5.84 3.10 5.16
N GLY A 75 -5.79 2.21 4.17
CA GLY A 75 -5.17 2.48 2.88
C GLY A 75 -5.82 3.64 2.15
N ILE A 76 -7.16 3.65 2.06
CA ILE A 76 -7.91 4.76 1.43
C ILE A 76 -7.66 6.08 2.17
N ALA A 77 -7.72 6.08 3.50
CA ALA A 77 -7.45 7.28 4.29
C ALA A 77 -6.01 7.78 4.10
N GLY A 78 -5.02 6.88 4.13
CA GLY A 78 -3.61 7.20 3.90
C GLY A 78 -3.37 7.76 2.50
N GLU A 79 -3.95 7.14 1.48
CA GLU A 79 -3.89 7.58 0.09
C GLU A 79 -4.49 8.98 -0.09
N LEU A 80 -5.64 9.27 0.52
CA LEU A 80 -6.22 10.61 0.50
C LEU A 80 -5.33 11.63 1.20
N LEU A 81 -4.86 11.33 2.41
CA LEU A 81 -4.01 12.22 3.19
C LEU A 81 -2.70 12.54 2.45
N VAL A 82 -2.01 11.52 1.96
CA VAL A 82 -0.78 11.66 1.19
C VAL A 82 -1.03 12.41 -0.11
N SER A 83 -2.09 12.12 -0.84
CA SER A 83 -2.39 12.82 -2.10
C SER A 83 -2.68 14.30 -1.89
N HIS A 84 -3.44 14.65 -0.85
CA HIS A 84 -3.72 16.04 -0.50
C HIS A 84 -2.44 16.77 -0.04
N ALA A 85 -1.63 16.13 0.81
CA ALA A 85 -0.37 16.69 1.27
C ALA A 85 0.60 16.90 0.10
N TYR A 86 0.75 15.87 -0.75
CA TYR A 86 1.60 15.90 -1.93
C TYR A 86 1.16 17.00 -2.89
N HIS A 87 -0.13 17.10 -3.20
CA HIS A 87 -0.63 18.15 -4.10
C HIS A 87 -0.33 19.53 -3.54
N ARG A 88 -0.62 19.78 -2.26
CA ARG A 88 -0.32 21.08 -1.63
C ARG A 88 1.17 21.38 -1.55
N PHE A 89 2.02 20.36 -1.47
CA PHE A 89 3.47 20.54 -1.36
C PHE A 89 4.15 20.71 -2.72
N LEU A 90 3.74 19.94 -3.72
CA LEU A 90 4.40 19.83 -5.02
C LEU A 90 3.61 20.47 -6.17
N GLY A 91 2.43 21.00 -5.91
CA GLY A 91 1.64 21.76 -6.89
C GLY A 91 0.90 20.90 -7.92
N GLY A 92 0.67 19.61 -7.63
CA GLY A 92 -0.10 18.72 -8.49
C GLY A 92 -0.30 17.32 -7.88
N PRO A 93 -1.26 16.53 -8.39
CA PRO A 93 -1.54 15.21 -7.83
C PRO A 93 -0.38 14.24 -8.03
N VAL A 94 -0.19 13.34 -7.08
CA VAL A 94 0.78 12.23 -7.22
C VAL A 94 0.28 11.20 -8.24
N TRP A 95 -1.01 10.86 -8.16
CA TRP A 95 -1.74 10.02 -9.10
C TRP A 95 -3.17 10.51 -9.27
N THR A 96 -3.83 10.05 -10.33
CA THR A 96 -5.27 10.25 -10.57
C THR A 96 -5.92 8.96 -11.05
N TYR A 97 -7.04 8.57 -10.46
CA TYR A 97 -7.81 7.39 -10.84
C TYR A 97 -8.77 7.67 -12.00
N SER A 98 -8.84 6.72 -12.94
CA SER A 98 -9.74 6.77 -14.10
C SER A 98 -11.15 6.26 -13.74
N TYR A 99 -11.23 5.22 -12.90
CA TYR A 99 -12.47 4.51 -12.59
C TYR A 99 -12.81 4.56 -11.11
N GLY A 100 -14.10 4.73 -10.79
CA GLY A 100 -14.58 4.82 -9.40
C GLY A 100 -13.98 5.99 -8.62
N ALA A 101 -13.46 7.00 -9.34
CA ALA A 101 -12.73 8.13 -8.79
C ALA A 101 -13.56 8.92 -7.77
N ARG A 102 -12.93 9.27 -6.65
CA ARG A 102 -13.48 10.08 -5.55
C ARG A 102 -12.47 11.16 -5.15
N SER A 103 -12.94 12.20 -4.46
CA SER A 103 -12.09 13.29 -3.94
C SER A 103 -11.13 13.86 -5.00
N SER A 104 -11.68 14.38 -6.10
CA SER A 104 -10.90 14.93 -7.23
C SER A 104 -9.97 13.92 -7.92
N GLY A 105 -10.26 12.62 -7.78
CA GLY A 105 -9.49 11.55 -8.42
C GLY A 105 -8.30 11.05 -7.62
N TYR A 106 -8.10 11.48 -6.37
CA TYR A 106 -7.00 11.00 -5.52
C TYR A 106 -7.22 9.60 -4.99
N THR A 107 -8.47 9.11 -5.00
CA THR A 107 -8.76 7.74 -4.65
C THR A 107 -9.87 7.12 -5.47
N SER A 108 -10.03 5.80 -5.34
CA SER A 108 -11.10 5.03 -5.95
C SER A 108 -11.72 4.07 -4.95
N THR A 109 -13.04 3.87 -5.04
CA THR A 109 -13.72 2.80 -4.29
C THR A 109 -13.22 1.41 -4.68
N LEU A 110 -12.56 1.28 -5.83
CA LEU A 110 -11.93 0.05 -6.29
C LEU A 110 -10.68 -0.32 -5.47
N ASN A 111 -10.08 0.64 -4.75
CA ASN A 111 -8.87 0.41 -3.95
C ASN A 111 -9.13 -0.32 -2.64
N VAL A 112 -10.39 -0.58 -2.26
CA VAL A 112 -10.73 -1.38 -1.08
C VAL A 112 -10.01 -2.74 -1.12
N LEU A 113 -10.09 -3.45 -2.26
CA LEU A 113 -9.51 -4.79 -2.39
C LEU A 113 -7.97 -4.77 -2.44
N PRO A 114 -7.31 -3.91 -3.25
CA PRO A 114 -5.87 -3.74 -3.22
C PRO A 114 -5.32 -3.37 -1.84
N TRP A 115 -5.98 -2.47 -1.10
CA TRP A 115 -5.50 -2.08 0.23
C TRP A 115 -5.66 -3.16 1.27
N ALA A 116 -6.79 -3.89 1.25
CA ALA A 116 -6.94 -5.07 2.10
C ALA A 116 -5.86 -6.11 1.80
N PHE A 117 -5.60 -6.39 0.52
CA PHE A 117 -4.53 -7.30 0.11
C PHE A 117 -3.14 -6.81 0.56
N GLY A 118 -2.84 -5.52 0.41
CA GLY A 118 -1.60 -4.91 0.91
C GLY A 118 -1.44 -5.12 2.41
N GLY A 119 -2.50 -4.94 3.19
CA GLY A 119 -2.51 -5.22 4.63
C GLY A 119 -2.09 -6.65 4.97
N LEU A 120 -2.65 -7.63 4.27
CA LEU A 120 -2.28 -9.04 4.42
C LEU A 120 -0.83 -9.30 4.00
N LEU A 121 -0.41 -8.76 2.86
CA LEU A 121 0.93 -8.95 2.31
C LEU A 121 2.01 -8.45 3.27
N PHE A 122 1.86 -7.22 3.80
CA PHE A 122 2.84 -6.64 4.72
C PHE A 122 2.85 -7.33 6.08
N GLN A 123 1.69 -7.78 6.57
CA GLN A 123 1.61 -8.59 7.79
C GLN A 123 2.37 -9.93 7.62
N GLN A 124 2.14 -10.64 6.52
CA GLN A 124 2.82 -11.91 6.24
C GLN A 124 4.33 -11.72 6.05
N LEU A 125 4.77 -10.65 5.36
CA LEU A 125 6.19 -10.35 5.23
C LEU A 125 6.84 -10.13 6.60
N GLY A 126 6.19 -9.38 7.49
CA GLY A 126 6.66 -9.19 8.86
C GLY A 126 6.84 -10.52 9.60
N LEU A 127 5.87 -11.44 9.48
CA LEU A 127 5.99 -12.77 10.07
C LEU A 127 7.15 -13.59 9.49
N VAL A 128 7.28 -13.64 8.16
CA VAL A 128 8.32 -14.42 7.46
C VAL A 128 9.72 -13.90 7.75
N ALA A 129 9.88 -12.58 7.89
CA ALA A 129 11.16 -11.97 8.24
C ALA A 129 11.61 -12.28 9.68
N GLY A 130 10.87 -13.12 10.42
CA GLY A 130 11.13 -13.39 11.84
C GLY A 130 10.83 -12.16 12.70
N LEU A 131 10.01 -11.24 12.19
CA LEU A 131 9.57 -10.03 12.86
C LEU A 131 8.15 -10.24 13.38
N ALA A 132 7.85 -11.43 13.90
CA ALA A 132 6.64 -11.69 14.66
C ALA A 132 6.63 -10.73 15.86
N TRP A 133 5.77 -9.71 15.79
CA TRP A 133 5.59 -8.60 16.74
C TRP A 133 6.66 -8.51 17.86
N PRO A 134 7.94 -8.18 17.57
CA PRO A 134 8.99 -8.22 18.57
C PRO A 134 9.38 -6.78 18.88
N THR A 135 8.40 -5.97 19.29
CA THR A 135 8.71 -4.67 19.88
C THR A 135 8.82 -4.86 21.38
N THR A 136 9.97 -4.49 21.94
CA THR A 136 10.06 -4.17 23.37
C THR A 136 9.11 -3.02 23.73
N ALA A 137 8.79 -2.16 22.76
CA ALA A 137 7.85 -1.05 22.88
C ALA A 137 6.39 -1.48 22.63
N PRO A 138 5.42 -1.05 23.45
CA PRO A 138 4.00 -1.27 23.17
C PRO A 138 3.52 -0.60 21.86
N VAL A 139 2.54 -1.19 21.16
CA VAL A 139 1.99 -0.65 19.89
C VAL A 139 1.57 0.82 19.99
N GLY A 140 0.97 1.23 21.11
CA GLY A 140 0.56 2.61 21.36
C GLY A 140 1.75 3.58 21.39
N GLN A 141 2.90 3.14 21.93
CA GLN A 141 4.12 3.94 21.93
C GLN A 141 4.66 4.10 20.51
N VAL A 142 4.65 3.03 19.70
CA VAL A 142 5.09 3.08 18.30
C VAL A 142 4.23 4.04 17.48
N ILE A 143 2.91 4.01 17.66
CA ILE A 143 1.96 4.93 17.02
C ILE A 143 2.23 6.37 17.46
N ALA A 144 2.38 6.61 18.77
CA ALA A 144 2.62 7.94 19.31
C ALA A 144 3.93 8.54 18.79
N VAL A 145 5.02 7.76 18.79
CA VAL A 145 6.33 8.21 18.28
C VAL A 145 6.27 8.44 16.77
N SER A 146 5.58 7.59 16.01
CA SER A 146 5.38 7.78 14.57
C SER A 146 4.60 9.07 14.27
N GLY A 147 3.49 9.30 14.97
CA GLY A 147 2.67 10.51 14.82
C GLY A 147 3.45 11.78 15.20
N ALA A 148 4.18 11.74 16.31
CA ALA A 148 5.00 12.87 16.77
C ALA A 148 6.15 13.15 15.79
N ALA A 149 6.88 12.13 15.34
CA ALA A 149 7.98 12.27 14.39
C ALA A 149 7.49 12.80 13.03
N LEU A 150 6.38 12.27 12.52
CA LEU A 150 5.78 12.74 11.27
C LEU A 150 5.26 14.17 11.40
N GLY A 151 4.54 14.49 12.49
CA GLY A 151 4.02 15.82 12.76
C GLY A 151 5.11 16.87 12.91
N ALA A 152 6.13 16.59 13.73
CA ALA A 152 7.28 17.48 13.92
C ALA A 152 8.08 17.65 12.62
N GLY A 153 8.32 16.56 11.88
CA GLY A 153 8.99 16.61 10.59
C GLY A 153 8.23 17.47 9.58
N CYS A 154 6.91 17.29 9.48
CA CYS A 154 6.05 18.13 8.64
C CYS A 154 6.12 19.60 9.07
N LEU A 155 5.95 19.92 10.36
CA LEU A 155 5.96 21.30 10.86
C LEU A 155 7.32 21.99 10.62
N ALA A 156 8.43 21.30 10.85
CA ALA A 156 9.77 21.84 10.67
C ALA A 156 10.10 22.08 9.19
N LEU A 157 9.67 21.19 8.31
CA LEU A 157 10.09 21.18 6.90
C LEU A 157 9.08 21.87 5.96
N TRP A 158 7.83 22.05 6.37
CA TRP A 158 6.81 22.70 5.54
C TRP A 158 7.18 24.12 5.10
N PRO A 159 7.75 25.00 5.95
CA PRO A 159 8.16 26.34 5.52
C PRO A 159 9.25 26.32 4.44
N LEU A 160 10.10 25.29 4.44
CA LEU A 160 11.20 25.15 3.48
C LEU A 160 10.70 24.87 2.06
N ARG A 161 9.42 24.48 1.89
CA ARG A 161 8.80 24.29 0.58
C ARG A 161 8.93 25.52 -0.31
N ARG A 162 8.93 26.74 0.26
CA ARG A 162 9.04 27.98 -0.53
C ARG A 162 10.36 28.10 -1.30
N PHE A 163 11.39 27.38 -0.85
CA PHE A 163 12.72 27.40 -1.46
C PHE A 163 12.93 26.25 -2.45
N THR A 164 12.10 25.21 -2.38
CA THR A 164 12.21 24.02 -3.22
C THR A 164 11.06 23.88 -4.21
N ALA A 165 9.97 24.64 -4.00
CA ALA A 165 8.79 24.68 -4.87
C ALA A 165 9.23 24.98 -6.29
N ALA A 166 8.90 24.07 -7.18
CA ALA A 166 9.16 24.27 -8.59
C ALA A 166 8.34 25.47 -9.11
N ALA A 167 8.88 26.17 -10.11
CA ALA A 167 8.09 27.07 -10.92
C ALA A 167 6.85 26.32 -11.47
N ALA A 168 5.70 27.00 -11.51
CA ALA A 168 4.39 26.44 -11.74
C ALA A 168 4.38 25.26 -12.74
N GLY A 169 4.04 24.07 -12.23
CA GLY A 169 3.81 22.86 -13.02
C GLY A 169 5.03 21.96 -13.29
N ARG A 170 6.23 22.28 -12.81
CA ARG A 170 7.40 21.38 -12.95
C ARG A 170 7.59 20.53 -11.69
N PHE A 171 8.04 19.29 -11.85
CA PHE A 171 8.41 18.46 -10.69
C PHE A 171 9.82 18.82 -10.20
N SER A 172 10.02 18.89 -8.88
CA SER A 172 11.32 19.17 -8.25
C SER A 172 11.73 18.00 -7.37
N ILE A 173 12.87 17.38 -7.69
CA ILE A 173 13.45 16.28 -6.89
C ILE A 173 13.77 16.78 -5.47
N ALA A 174 14.27 18.01 -5.34
CA ALA A 174 14.57 18.60 -4.04
C ALA A 174 13.30 18.80 -3.19
N ALA A 175 12.21 19.26 -3.80
CA ALA A 175 10.93 19.37 -3.11
C ALA A 175 10.38 18.00 -2.73
N PHE A 176 10.51 17.00 -3.62
CA PHE A 176 10.09 15.64 -3.33
C PHE A 176 10.91 15.01 -2.19
N ALA A 177 12.23 15.20 -2.18
CA ALA A 177 13.09 14.75 -1.08
C ALA A 177 12.69 15.40 0.25
N LEU A 178 12.41 16.71 0.24
CA LEU A 178 11.91 17.44 1.40
C LEU A 178 10.54 16.94 1.87
N PHE A 179 9.64 16.59 0.94
CA PHE A 179 8.36 15.97 1.23
C PHE A 179 8.51 14.58 1.87
N CYS A 180 9.52 13.80 1.47
CA CYS A 180 9.78 12.47 2.00
C CYS A 180 10.59 12.48 3.30
N ALA A 181 11.28 13.57 3.63
CA ALA A 181 12.14 13.65 4.81
C ALA A 181 11.41 13.33 6.14
N PRO A 182 10.14 13.75 6.39
CA PRO A 182 9.39 13.31 7.56
C PRO A 182 9.24 11.78 7.67
N ILE A 183 9.11 11.07 6.54
CA ILE A 183 9.06 9.60 6.50
C ILE A 183 10.40 9.01 6.96
N GLY A 184 11.51 9.61 6.52
CA GLY A 184 12.86 9.24 6.99
C GLY A 184 13.03 9.47 8.50
N VAL A 185 12.52 10.57 9.03
CA VAL A 185 12.53 10.84 10.49
C VAL A 185 11.74 9.79 11.25
N VAL A 186 10.56 9.40 10.78
CA VAL A 186 9.78 8.29 11.36
C VAL A 186 10.59 7.00 11.34
N ALA A 187 11.20 6.66 10.20
CA ALA A 187 12.01 5.44 10.08
C ALA A 187 13.17 5.40 11.08
N LEU A 188 13.90 6.51 11.24
CA LEU A 188 14.99 6.64 12.20
C LEU A 188 14.50 6.54 13.65
N ALA A 189 13.42 7.25 13.99
CA ALA A 189 12.84 7.24 15.33
C ALA A 189 12.39 5.82 15.74
N LEU A 190 11.74 5.09 14.82
CA LEU A 190 11.30 3.73 15.08
C LEU A 190 12.44 2.72 15.10
N THR A 191 13.47 2.93 14.28
CA THR A 191 14.70 2.12 14.34
C THR A 191 15.39 2.27 15.69
N ALA A 192 15.44 3.49 16.24
CA ALA A 192 15.99 3.75 17.57
C ALA A 192 15.12 3.15 18.69
N LEU A 193 13.80 3.26 18.58
CA LEU A 193 12.85 2.78 19.59
C LEU A 193 12.72 1.24 19.61
N CYS A 194 12.56 0.63 18.44
CA CYS A 194 12.19 -0.77 18.26
C CYS A 194 13.38 -1.66 17.84
N GLY A 195 14.54 -1.04 17.58
CA GLY A 195 15.75 -1.72 17.12
C GLY A 195 15.92 -1.74 15.59
N PRO A 196 17.12 -2.13 15.12
CA PRO A 196 17.53 -2.00 13.71
C PRO A 196 16.70 -2.83 12.73
N ARG A 197 16.12 -3.93 13.20
CA ARG A 197 15.23 -4.79 12.39
C ARG A 197 14.01 -4.04 11.87
N TYR A 198 13.54 -3.03 12.61
CA TYR A 198 12.38 -2.24 12.22
C TYR A 198 12.69 -1.32 11.03
N GLY A 199 13.88 -0.72 11.02
CA GLY A 199 14.38 0.05 9.87
C GLY A 199 14.52 -0.84 8.63
N LEU A 200 15.05 -2.05 8.78
CA LEU A 200 15.14 -3.03 7.69
C LEU A 200 13.77 -3.43 7.14
N LEU A 201 12.76 -3.57 8.01
CA LEU A 201 11.40 -3.88 7.60
C LEU A 201 10.79 -2.76 6.75
N MET A 202 10.92 -1.50 7.18
CA MET A 202 10.46 -0.35 6.39
C MET A 202 11.18 -0.27 5.03
N LEU A 203 12.49 -0.54 5.01
CA LEU A 203 13.26 -0.61 3.78
C LEU A 203 12.81 -1.76 2.86
N ALA A 204 12.36 -2.89 3.41
CA ALA A 204 11.84 -4.01 2.63
C ALA A 204 10.42 -3.75 2.10
N PHE A 205 9.58 -3.03 2.86
CA PHE A 205 8.23 -2.67 2.45
C PHE A 205 8.20 -1.77 1.21
N SER A 206 9.15 -0.84 1.09
CA SER A 206 9.28 0.06 -0.04
C SER A 206 9.33 -0.65 -1.41
N PRO A 207 10.36 -1.49 -1.71
CA PRO A 207 10.45 -2.18 -2.98
C PRO A 207 9.34 -3.21 -3.16
N LEU A 208 8.88 -3.89 -2.09
CA LEU A 208 7.79 -4.84 -2.21
C LEU A 208 6.48 -4.17 -2.64
N GLY A 209 6.12 -3.06 -1.98
CA GLY A 209 4.94 -2.28 -2.32
C GLY A 209 5.01 -1.74 -3.74
N PHE A 210 6.16 -1.20 -4.12
CA PHE A 210 6.43 -0.72 -5.49
C PHE A 210 6.29 -1.82 -6.55
N ILE A 211 6.89 -3.01 -6.33
CA ILE A 211 6.78 -4.14 -7.26
C ILE A 211 5.33 -4.63 -7.34
N THR A 212 4.63 -4.70 -6.20
CA THR A 212 3.23 -5.15 -6.12
C THR A 212 2.31 -4.17 -6.87
N GLU A 213 2.51 -2.87 -6.67
CA GLU A 213 1.80 -1.81 -7.37
C GLU A 213 2.04 -1.87 -8.88
N TYR A 214 3.30 -2.03 -9.30
CA TYR A 214 3.64 -2.20 -10.72
C TYR A 214 2.96 -3.44 -11.32
N ALA A 215 3.10 -4.60 -10.68
CA ALA A 215 2.50 -5.84 -11.14
C ALA A 215 0.97 -5.70 -11.24
N TYR A 216 0.34 -5.12 -10.21
CA TYR A 216 -1.09 -4.85 -10.20
C TYR A 216 -1.48 -3.90 -11.35
N GLY A 217 -0.80 -2.77 -11.52
CA GLY A 217 -1.06 -1.81 -12.59
C GLY A 217 -0.94 -2.45 -13.98
N ARG A 218 0.12 -3.25 -14.21
CA ARG A 218 0.31 -4.00 -15.47
C ARG A 218 -0.81 -5.00 -15.72
N ILE A 219 -1.13 -5.81 -14.72
CA ILE A 219 -2.18 -6.82 -14.83
C ILE A 219 -3.50 -6.15 -15.19
N MET A 220 -3.85 -5.05 -14.51
CA MET A 220 -5.08 -4.30 -14.79
C MET A 220 -5.09 -3.74 -16.21
N SER A 221 -4.01 -3.13 -16.69
CA SER A 221 -3.95 -2.61 -18.07
C SER A 221 -3.99 -3.71 -19.14
N LEU A 222 -3.41 -4.88 -18.87
CA LEU A 222 -3.54 -6.05 -19.76
C LEU A 222 -4.98 -6.54 -19.87
N PHE A 223 -5.77 -6.39 -18.80
CA PHE A 223 -7.14 -6.86 -18.72
C PHE A 223 -8.20 -5.83 -19.13
N PHE A 224 -7.89 -4.53 -19.04
CA PHE A 224 -8.85 -3.45 -19.26
C PHE A 224 -8.49 -2.49 -20.38
N GLU A 225 -7.36 -2.70 -21.08
CA GLU A 225 -6.75 -1.82 -22.12
C GLU A 225 -6.48 -0.37 -21.68
N GLU A 226 -6.93 0.01 -20.48
CA GLU A 226 -6.75 1.32 -19.88
C GLU A 226 -6.20 1.20 -18.45
N PRO A 227 -5.35 2.16 -18.03
CA PRO A 227 -4.82 2.16 -16.68
C PRO A 227 -5.88 2.62 -15.68
N LEU A 228 -5.99 1.90 -14.56
CA LEU A 228 -6.89 2.25 -13.46
C LEU A 228 -6.51 3.58 -12.79
N TRP A 229 -5.22 3.90 -12.77
CA TRP A 229 -4.69 5.18 -12.31
C TRP A 229 -3.49 5.59 -13.15
N ARG A 230 -3.15 6.88 -13.11
CA ARG A 230 -1.98 7.43 -13.78
C ARG A 230 -1.17 8.27 -12.80
N TYR A 231 0.11 7.95 -12.65
CA TYR A 231 1.04 8.84 -11.95
C TYR A 231 1.31 10.08 -12.79
N GLN A 232 1.69 11.17 -12.14
CA GLN A 232 2.06 12.42 -12.81
C GLN A 232 3.58 12.64 -12.88
N HIS A 233 4.33 12.10 -11.92
CA HIS A 233 5.76 12.37 -11.76
C HIS A 233 6.57 11.07 -11.73
N LEU A 234 7.81 11.10 -12.23
CA LEU A 234 8.78 9.97 -12.26
C LEU A 234 8.16 8.62 -12.65
N ARG A 235 7.29 8.66 -13.66
CA ARG A 235 6.48 7.54 -14.12
C ARG A 235 7.36 6.46 -14.75
N ILE A 236 7.01 5.20 -14.52
CA ILE A 236 7.66 4.05 -15.14
C ILE A 236 6.62 3.33 -15.97
N ASP A 237 7.02 2.90 -17.17
CA ASP A 237 6.23 2.11 -18.10
C ASP A 237 4.81 2.69 -18.27
N HIS A 238 4.70 3.85 -18.93
CA HIS A 238 3.42 4.55 -19.15
C HIS A 238 2.63 4.94 -17.89
N GLY A 239 3.25 4.88 -16.70
CA GLY A 239 2.62 5.29 -15.45
C GLY A 239 1.87 4.18 -14.72
N HIS A 240 2.25 2.92 -14.93
CA HIS A 240 1.79 1.80 -14.08
C HIS A 240 2.36 1.85 -12.66
N THR A 241 3.54 2.45 -12.50
CA THR A 241 4.14 2.78 -11.20
C THR A 241 4.96 4.08 -11.32
N SER A 242 5.54 4.52 -10.21
CA SER A 242 6.42 5.68 -10.16
C SER A 242 7.44 5.55 -9.04
N PHE A 243 8.67 6.04 -9.28
CA PHE A 243 9.68 6.12 -8.22
C PHE A 243 9.23 6.95 -7.01
N VAL A 244 8.21 7.81 -7.16
CA VAL A 244 7.68 8.59 -6.04
C VAL A 244 6.95 7.73 -5.00
N THR A 245 6.54 6.50 -5.34
CA THR A 245 5.78 5.64 -4.44
C THR A 245 6.66 4.85 -3.49
N LEU A 246 7.95 4.65 -3.78
CA LEU A 246 8.90 3.94 -2.89
C LEU A 246 8.85 4.44 -1.42
N PRO A 247 9.10 5.74 -1.13
CA PRO A 247 9.03 6.23 0.25
C PRO A 247 7.61 6.15 0.83
N LEU A 248 6.58 6.25 -0.02
CA LEU A 248 5.18 6.11 0.41
C LEU A 248 4.85 4.67 0.82
N TRP A 249 5.41 3.67 0.11
CA TRP A 249 5.26 2.26 0.44
C TRP A 249 6.03 1.86 1.70
N ALA A 250 7.17 2.51 2.00
CA ALA A 250 7.83 2.35 3.30
C ALA A 250 6.89 2.75 4.45
N LEU A 251 6.22 3.90 4.32
CA LEU A 251 5.26 4.40 5.30
C LEU A 251 3.98 3.55 5.32
N GLY A 252 3.46 3.16 4.16
CA GLY A 252 2.25 2.35 4.01
C GLY A 252 2.41 0.96 4.60
N GLY A 253 3.52 0.28 4.32
CA GLY A 253 3.82 -1.03 4.89
C GLY A 253 3.96 -0.97 6.41
N LEU A 254 4.65 0.06 6.94
CA LEU A 254 4.71 0.33 8.38
C LEU A 254 3.30 0.44 8.97
N TYR A 255 2.47 1.26 8.35
CA TYR A 255 1.13 1.50 8.83
C TYR A 255 0.25 0.24 8.81
N PHE A 256 0.30 -0.56 7.75
CA PHE A 256 -0.40 -1.84 7.69
C PHE A 256 0.08 -2.84 8.72
N TYR A 257 1.38 -2.88 8.95
CA TYR A 257 1.96 -3.69 10.01
C TYR A 257 1.41 -3.25 11.39
N LEU A 258 1.34 -1.94 11.67
CA LEU A 258 0.75 -1.43 12.91
C LEU A 258 -0.74 -1.75 13.06
N VAL A 259 -1.51 -1.66 11.98
CA VAL A 259 -2.94 -2.03 11.96
C VAL A 259 -3.11 -3.50 12.31
N ALA A 260 -2.26 -4.40 11.79
CA ALA A 260 -2.31 -5.82 12.14
C ALA A 260 -2.07 -6.05 13.64
N GLY A 261 -1.05 -5.42 14.23
CA GLY A 261 -0.76 -5.58 15.65
C GLY A 261 -1.85 -5.04 16.58
N LEU A 262 -2.52 -3.94 16.20
CA LEU A 262 -3.69 -3.44 16.95
C LEU A 262 -4.85 -4.44 17.00
N ILE A 263 -4.96 -5.31 16.00
CA ILE A 263 -6.00 -6.35 15.87
C ILE A 263 -5.52 -7.68 16.48
N GLY A 264 -4.28 -7.73 16.97
CA GLY A 264 -3.67 -8.92 17.58
C GLY A 264 -3.27 -9.99 16.56
N LEU A 265 -2.75 -9.56 15.39
CA LEU A 265 -2.19 -10.39 14.32
C LEU A 265 -0.68 -10.16 14.13
#